data_AF-A0A351WJB3-F1
#
_entry.id   AF-A0A351WJB3-F1
#
_cell.length_a   1.000
_cell.length_b   1.000
_cell.length_c   1.000
_cell.angle_alpha   90.00
_cell.angle_beta   90.00
_cell.angle_gamma   90.00
#
_symmetry.space_group_name_H-M   'P 1'
#
loop_
_entity.id
_entity.type
_entity.pdbx_description
1 polymer ?
#
loop_
_entity_poly.entity_id
_entity_poly.type
_entity_poly.pdbx_seq_one_letter_code
_entity_poly.pdbx_strand_id
1 'polypeptide(L)'
;MAAGLPLAAQGWGGRLHMDINYAAARNVPDEMAAWRAYDKVLSKHSIDPDLWKGADPSEGPRHYIEPEHLKGVVFTNLPKSLSALYEKIGKKEPEETGLAPWIIDETLQRLTQVMASSNWLEATAVAAALGHYVADTHQPLHCTKDFDGDWISNRGIHLRWEKEMPAHRWNYKTIQAGPARYVDDPWNVALIWMHAANQEVQPIFKADRAARRQTDNDVVSEKYFDLLWASSKDLFAKQVNQSVTDVSSLWYTAWVNAGKPPIPPPPETIDGKTIFRPGEARRFMKTSFPWTLVVVLGSVAALVLVLGVVKRQKRPLDQVSLGS
;
A
#
# COMPACT_ATOMS: atom_id res chain seq x y z
N MET A 1 -31.15 17.54 -4.60
CA MET A 1 -30.88 16.18 -4.10
C MET A 1 -30.88 15.24 -5.28
N ALA A 2 -29.76 14.61 -5.58
CA ALA A 2 -29.68 13.55 -6.58
C ALA A 2 -28.91 12.40 -5.92
N ALA A 3 -29.65 11.45 -5.36
CA ALA A 3 -29.13 10.13 -5.09
C ALA A 3 -28.97 9.43 -6.45
N GLY A 4 -27.73 9.08 -6.80
CA GLY A 4 -27.36 8.43 -8.06
C GLY A 4 -26.66 7.11 -7.81
N LEU A 5 -27.22 6.06 -8.42
CA LEU A 5 -26.95 4.62 -8.36
C LEU A 5 -25.46 4.17 -8.43
N PRO A 6 -25.15 2.93 -7.94
CA PRO A 6 -23.79 2.38 -7.95
C PRO A 6 -23.35 2.08 -9.39
N LEU A 7 -22.42 2.88 -9.89
CA LEU A 7 -21.90 2.79 -11.25
C LEU A 7 -20.85 1.68 -11.35
N ALA A 8 -21.20 0.61 -12.05
CA ALA A 8 -20.39 -0.57 -12.34
C ALA A 8 -18.91 -0.23 -12.64
N ALA A 9 -18.04 -1.03 -12.02
CA ALA A 9 -16.60 -1.00 -11.97
C ALA A 9 -15.95 -1.58 -13.24
N GLN A 10 -15.47 -0.77 -14.18
CA GLN A 10 -14.81 -1.24 -15.41
C GLN A 10 -13.51 -0.49 -15.79
N GLY A 11 -12.85 0.22 -14.86
CA GLY A 11 -11.46 0.67 -15.07
C GLY A 11 -10.65 0.61 -13.78
N TRP A 12 -9.68 1.51 -13.53
CA TRP A 12 -9.16 1.73 -12.16
C TRP A 12 -10.33 1.70 -11.18
N GLY A 13 -11.47 2.32 -11.52
CA GLY A 13 -12.80 2.03 -10.98
C GLY A 13 -13.17 0.54 -11.01
N GLY A 14 -12.92 -0.12 -9.89
CA GLY A 14 -13.14 -1.51 -9.51
C GLY A 14 -12.54 -2.63 -10.37
N ARG A 15 -12.79 -2.75 -11.69
CA ARG A 15 -12.33 -3.94 -12.46
C ARG A 15 -10.82 -4.06 -12.50
N LEU A 16 -10.12 -2.95 -12.69
CA LEU A 16 -8.67 -2.96 -12.73
C LEU A 16 -8.07 -3.21 -11.34
N HIS A 17 -8.68 -2.74 -10.25
CA HIS A 17 -8.29 -3.19 -8.90
C HIS A 17 -8.41 -4.70 -8.77
N MET A 18 -9.52 -5.28 -9.26
CA MET A 18 -9.73 -6.73 -9.25
C MET A 18 -8.65 -7.45 -10.04
N ASP A 19 -8.32 -6.97 -11.25
CA ASP A 19 -7.30 -7.56 -12.12
C ASP A 19 -5.89 -7.44 -11.50
N ILE A 20 -5.55 -6.27 -10.93
CA ILE A 20 -4.28 -6.02 -10.24
C ILE A 20 -4.12 -6.98 -9.06
N ASN A 21 -5.14 -7.08 -8.19
CA ASN A 21 -5.07 -7.92 -6.99
C ASN A 21 -5.03 -9.41 -7.36
N TYR A 22 -5.78 -9.82 -8.38
CA TYR A 22 -5.73 -11.19 -8.92
C TYR A 22 -4.33 -11.55 -9.43
N ALA A 23 -3.70 -10.64 -10.19
CA ALA A 23 -2.35 -10.84 -10.72
C ALA A 23 -1.30 -10.80 -9.61
N ALA A 24 -1.41 -9.85 -8.67
CA ALA A 24 -0.48 -9.71 -7.55
C ALA A 24 -0.46 -10.95 -6.66
N ALA A 25 -1.62 -11.58 -6.42
CA ALA A 25 -1.69 -12.77 -5.57
C ALA A 25 -0.93 -13.94 -6.19
N ARG A 26 -0.87 -14.00 -7.53
CA ARG A 26 -0.09 -14.98 -8.29
C ARG A 26 1.38 -14.63 -8.41
N ASN A 27 1.71 -13.34 -8.31
CA ASN A 27 3.06 -12.81 -8.50
C ASN A 27 3.98 -12.93 -7.27
N VAL A 28 3.48 -13.47 -6.16
CA VAL A 28 4.28 -13.72 -4.96
C VAL A 28 5.39 -14.75 -5.21
N PRO A 29 6.51 -14.70 -4.45
CA PRO A 29 7.60 -15.67 -4.58
C PRO A 29 7.15 -17.09 -4.25
N ASP A 30 7.87 -18.10 -4.76
CA ASP A 30 7.49 -19.52 -4.58
C ASP A 30 7.45 -19.97 -3.12
N GLU A 31 8.24 -19.37 -2.23
CA GLU A 31 8.16 -19.66 -0.79
C GLU A 31 6.84 -19.24 -0.14
N MET A 32 6.06 -18.38 -0.81
CA MET A 32 4.73 -17.95 -0.41
C MET A 32 3.65 -18.52 -1.35
N ALA A 33 3.93 -19.58 -2.12
CA ALA A 33 3.06 -20.07 -3.19
C ALA A 33 1.62 -20.41 -2.75
N ALA A 34 1.40 -20.78 -1.49
CA ALA A 34 0.05 -21.02 -0.95
C ALA A 34 -0.85 -19.77 -1.03
N TRP A 35 -0.28 -18.56 -0.95
CA TRP A 35 -1.01 -17.30 -1.10
C TRP A 35 -1.65 -17.13 -2.48
N ARG A 36 -1.13 -17.82 -3.52
CA ARG A 36 -1.71 -17.78 -4.88
C ARG A 36 -3.17 -18.24 -4.92
N ALA A 37 -3.61 -19.03 -3.93
CA ALA A 37 -5.01 -19.46 -3.79
C ALA A 37 -5.96 -18.34 -3.31
N TYR A 38 -5.43 -17.23 -2.78
CA TYR A 38 -6.22 -16.08 -2.31
C TYR A 38 -6.63 -15.12 -3.44
N ASP A 39 -6.18 -15.38 -4.65
CA ASP A 39 -6.42 -14.56 -5.83
C ASP A 39 -7.86 -14.09 -6.02
N LYS A 40 -8.83 -15.00 -5.91
CA LYS A 40 -10.24 -14.69 -6.18
C LYS A 40 -10.84 -13.83 -5.09
N VAL A 41 -10.52 -14.11 -3.83
CA VAL A 41 -11.05 -13.35 -2.69
C VAL A 41 -10.42 -11.96 -2.63
N LEU A 42 -9.09 -11.85 -2.84
CA LEU A 42 -8.40 -10.57 -2.90
C LEU A 42 -8.86 -9.74 -4.10
N SER A 43 -9.01 -10.36 -5.26
CA SER A 43 -9.57 -9.72 -6.45
C SER A 43 -10.98 -9.20 -6.19
N LYS A 44 -11.89 -10.03 -5.66
CA LYS A 44 -13.27 -9.63 -5.42
C LYS A 44 -13.40 -8.46 -4.44
N HIS A 45 -12.61 -8.47 -3.36
CA HIS A 45 -12.72 -7.51 -2.27
C HIS A 45 -11.76 -6.31 -2.42
N SER A 46 -10.96 -6.25 -3.48
CA SER A 46 -10.11 -5.09 -3.77
C SER A 46 -10.91 -3.84 -4.14
N ILE A 47 -12.23 -3.92 -4.29
CA ILE A 47 -13.10 -2.78 -4.59
C ILE A 47 -13.80 -2.25 -3.33
N ASP A 48 -13.68 -2.96 -2.21
CA ASP A 48 -14.41 -2.64 -0.99
C ASP A 48 -14.10 -1.24 -0.47
N PRO A 49 -12.84 -0.73 -0.49
CA PRO A 49 -12.56 0.66 -0.09
C PRO A 49 -13.37 1.72 -0.86
N ASP A 50 -13.54 1.56 -2.17
CA ASP A 50 -14.43 2.45 -2.93
C ASP A 50 -15.88 2.38 -2.46
N LEU A 51 -16.36 1.19 -2.10
CA LEU A 51 -17.71 0.98 -1.60
C LEU A 51 -17.89 1.56 -0.18
N TRP A 52 -16.82 1.62 0.63
CA TRP A 52 -16.86 2.17 1.98
C TRP A 52 -17.15 3.67 2.00
N LYS A 53 -16.84 4.42 0.93
CA LYS A 53 -17.12 5.88 0.81
C LYS A 53 -18.57 6.24 1.10
N GLY A 54 -19.52 5.35 0.80
CA GLY A 54 -20.94 5.57 1.06
C GLY A 54 -21.34 5.48 2.54
N ALA A 55 -20.56 4.76 3.36
CA ALA A 55 -20.84 4.51 4.77
C ALA A 55 -19.83 5.17 5.73
N ASP A 56 -18.61 5.43 5.27
CA ASP A 56 -17.54 6.12 6.01
C ASP A 56 -17.14 7.41 5.27
N PRO A 57 -17.60 8.59 5.73
CA PRO A 57 -17.23 9.88 5.14
C PRO A 57 -15.72 10.18 5.17
N SER A 58 -14.96 9.50 6.04
CA SER A 58 -13.52 9.67 6.14
C SER A 58 -12.72 8.76 5.20
N GLU A 59 -13.40 7.91 4.43
CA GLU A 59 -12.77 7.01 3.46
C GLU A 59 -12.17 7.77 2.28
N GLY A 60 -12.88 8.75 1.72
CA GLY A 60 -12.46 9.45 0.49
C GLY A 60 -11.00 9.90 0.47
N PRO A 61 -10.51 10.61 1.50
CA PRO A 61 -9.11 11.03 1.60
C PRO A 61 -8.08 9.90 1.65
N ARG A 62 -8.46 8.63 1.88
CA ARG A 62 -7.52 7.50 1.98
C ARG A 62 -6.98 7.03 0.62
N HIS A 63 -7.61 7.43 -0.47
CA HIS A 63 -7.32 6.95 -1.83
C HIS A 63 -6.23 7.76 -2.54
N TYR A 64 -5.95 8.98 -2.09
CA TYR A 64 -5.10 9.90 -2.83
C TYR A 64 -4.09 10.62 -1.94
N ILE A 65 -3.17 11.34 -2.60
CA ILE A 65 -2.21 12.24 -1.97
C ILE A 65 -1.90 13.42 -2.90
N GLU A 66 -2.04 14.63 -2.37
CA GLU A 66 -1.92 15.89 -3.09
C GLU A 66 -0.92 16.80 -2.36
N PRO A 67 0.39 16.51 -2.45
CA PRO A 67 1.40 17.28 -1.74
C PRO A 67 1.44 18.74 -2.21
N GLU A 68 0.89 19.07 -3.37
CA GLU A 68 0.81 20.44 -3.88
C GLU A 68 -0.09 21.37 -3.03
N HIS A 69 -0.96 20.83 -2.15
CA HIS A 69 -1.66 21.63 -1.12
C HIS A 69 -0.76 22.02 0.05
N LEU A 70 0.38 21.35 0.22
CA LEU A 70 1.26 21.48 1.37
C LEU A 70 2.47 22.37 1.05
N LYS A 71 2.46 23.61 1.55
CA LYS A 71 3.58 24.53 1.37
C LYS A 71 4.89 23.94 1.94
N GLY A 72 5.91 23.81 1.10
CA GLY A 72 7.24 23.31 1.50
C GLY A 72 7.30 21.80 1.72
N VAL A 73 6.25 21.06 1.34
CA VAL A 73 6.22 19.61 1.37
C VAL A 73 6.09 19.07 -0.06
N VAL A 74 6.87 18.04 -0.34
CA VAL A 74 6.88 17.26 -1.58
C VAL A 74 6.98 15.78 -1.17
N PHE A 75 6.75 14.87 -2.12
CA PHE A 75 6.84 13.43 -1.84
C PHE A 75 8.13 13.04 -1.11
N THR A 76 9.28 13.58 -1.51
CA THR A 76 10.59 13.21 -0.94
C THR A 76 10.84 13.73 0.48
N ASN A 77 9.98 14.59 1.02
CA ASN A 77 10.13 15.13 2.38
C ASN A 77 8.84 15.03 3.22
N LEU A 78 7.93 14.15 2.82
CA LEU A 78 6.68 13.89 3.51
C LEU A 78 6.96 13.22 4.86
N PRO A 79 6.52 13.80 6.00
CA PRO A 79 6.77 13.20 7.30
C PRO A 79 5.98 11.91 7.51
N LYS A 80 6.64 10.87 8.05
CA LYS A 80 6.02 9.58 8.35
C LYS A 80 4.91 9.66 9.40
N SER A 81 4.95 10.66 10.29
CA SER A 81 3.85 10.94 11.22
C SER A 81 2.99 12.10 10.73
N LEU A 82 1.67 11.93 10.75
CA LEU A 82 0.74 13.04 10.51
C LEU A 82 0.93 14.18 11.52
N SER A 83 1.30 13.89 12.77
CA SER A 83 1.60 14.92 13.75
C SER A 83 2.80 15.80 13.33
N ALA A 84 3.84 15.18 12.76
CA ALA A 84 5.01 15.89 12.28
C ALA A 84 4.69 16.68 11.00
N LEU A 85 3.79 16.16 10.15
CA LEU A 85 3.25 16.94 9.04
C LEU A 85 2.53 18.20 9.53
N TYR A 86 1.63 18.07 10.50
CA TYR A 86 0.87 19.18 11.07
C TYR A 86 1.76 20.25 11.70
N GLU A 87 2.77 19.83 12.45
CA GLU A 87 3.78 20.74 12.98
C GLU A 87 4.52 21.46 11.85
N LYS A 88 4.95 20.74 10.81
CA LYS A 88 5.67 21.31 9.67
C LYS A 88 4.85 22.33 8.88
N ILE A 89 3.54 22.10 8.71
CA ILE A 89 2.67 22.98 7.91
C ILE A 89 1.89 24.01 8.74
N GLY A 90 2.00 23.97 10.07
CA GLY A 90 1.32 24.90 10.98
C GLY A 90 -0.21 24.79 10.97
N LYS A 91 -0.78 23.64 10.57
CA LYS A 91 -2.22 23.38 10.53
C LYS A 91 -2.58 22.19 11.42
N LYS A 92 -3.81 22.16 11.95
CA LYS A 92 -4.29 21.08 12.81
C LYS A 92 -4.81 19.86 12.05
N GLU A 93 -5.31 20.03 10.82
CA GLU A 93 -5.83 18.92 10.00
C GLU A 93 -5.51 19.10 8.50
N PRO A 94 -5.42 18.00 7.72
CA PRO A 94 -5.13 18.01 6.30
C PRO A 94 -6.46 17.88 5.54
N GLU A 95 -7.29 18.91 5.50
CA GLU A 95 -8.62 18.74 4.88
C GLU A 95 -8.59 18.60 3.35
N GLU A 96 -7.44 18.64 2.68
CA GLU A 96 -7.37 18.54 1.21
C GLU A 96 -6.16 17.75 0.68
N THR A 97 -5.31 17.22 1.54
CA THR A 97 -4.02 16.64 1.09
C THR A 97 -4.11 15.16 0.75
N GLY A 98 -5.14 14.44 1.20
CA GLY A 98 -5.17 12.98 1.09
C GLY A 98 -4.20 12.29 2.06
N LEU A 99 -4.44 11.00 2.29
CA LEU A 99 -3.87 10.20 3.36
C LEU A 99 -3.21 8.89 2.87
N ALA A 100 -3.21 8.63 1.57
CA ALA A 100 -2.80 7.33 1.02
C ALA A 100 -1.44 6.79 1.54
N PRO A 101 -0.35 7.58 1.66
CA PRO A 101 0.93 7.08 2.17
C PRO A 101 0.84 6.52 3.60
N TRP A 102 0.11 7.21 4.48
CA TRP A 102 -0.07 6.76 5.87
C TRP A 102 -1.00 5.57 5.95
N ILE A 103 -2.03 5.53 5.10
CA ILE A 103 -2.96 4.40 5.04
C ILE A 103 -2.26 3.13 4.55
N ILE A 104 -1.36 3.23 3.56
CA ILE A 104 -0.55 2.10 3.10
C ILE A 104 0.37 1.59 4.23
N ASP A 105 1.08 2.49 4.93
CA ASP A 105 1.97 2.11 6.04
C ASP A 105 1.19 1.49 7.21
N GLU A 106 0.06 2.08 7.62
CA GLU A 106 -0.82 1.55 8.67
C GLU A 106 -1.39 0.18 8.30
N THR A 107 -1.91 0.04 7.08
CA THR A 107 -2.54 -1.20 6.61
C THR A 107 -1.50 -2.31 6.45
N LEU A 108 -0.28 -1.99 6.02
CA LEU A 108 0.84 -2.95 5.95
C LEU A 108 1.26 -3.44 7.35
N GLN A 109 1.38 -2.52 8.32
CA GLN A 109 1.67 -2.88 9.70
C GLN A 109 0.57 -3.76 10.29
N ARG A 110 -0.69 -3.43 10.05
CA ARG A 110 -1.83 -4.25 10.47
C ARG A 110 -1.79 -5.62 9.82
N LEU A 111 -1.54 -5.70 8.51
CA LEU A 111 -1.45 -6.97 7.78
C LEU A 111 -0.40 -7.89 8.41
N THR A 112 0.76 -7.33 8.73
CA THR A 112 1.85 -8.04 9.44
C THR A 112 1.37 -8.62 10.77
N GLN A 113 0.65 -7.82 11.57
CA GLN A 113 0.16 -8.24 12.90
C GLN A 113 -0.91 -9.35 12.81
N VAL A 114 -1.85 -9.22 11.88
CA VAL A 114 -2.94 -10.21 11.73
C VAL A 114 -2.43 -11.51 11.12
N MET A 115 -1.43 -11.46 10.23
CA MET A 115 -0.70 -12.66 9.78
C MET A 115 0.07 -13.33 10.91
N ALA A 116 0.82 -12.56 11.72
CA ALA A 116 1.62 -13.09 12.83
C ALA A 116 0.76 -13.78 13.89
N SER A 117 -0.46 -13.30 14.10
CA SER A 117 -1.46 -13.90 15.00
C SER A 117 -2.32 -14.98 14.34
N SER A 118 -2.02 -15.35 13.08
CA SER A 118 -2.78 -16.34 12.29
C SER A 118 -4.27 -16.03 12.12
N ASN A 119 -4.66 -14.76 12.22
CA ASN A 119 -6.03 -14.30 11.95
C ASN A 119 -6.21 -14.09 10.44
N TRP A 120 -6.29 -15.19 9.70
CA TRP A 120 -6.32 -15.17 8.23
C TRP A 120 -7.60 -14.59 7.63
N LEU A 121 -8.71 -14.58 8.37
CA LEU A 121 -9.93 -13.91 7.94
C LEU A 121 -9.70 -12.40 7.86
N GLU A 122 -9.16 -11.81 8.92
CA GLU A 122 -8.83 -10.37 8.94
C GLU A 122 -7.65 -10.06 8.01
N ALA A 123 -6.63 -10.93 7.95
CA ALA A 123 -5.52 -10.77 7.02
C ALA A 123 -5.97 -10.66 5.56
N THR A 124 -7.00 -11.43 5.18
CA THR A 124 -7.56 -11.38 3.83
C THR A 124 -8.22 -10.02 3.55
N ALA A 125 -9.02 -9.50 4.49
CA ALA A 125 -9.67 -8.19 4.34
C ALA A 125 -8.66 -7.05 4.31
N VAL A 126 -7.67 -7.07 5.21
CA VAL A 126 -6.61 -6.06 5.28
C VAL A 126 -5.71 -6.13 4.03
N ALA A 127 -5.41 -7.33 3.52
CA ALA A 127 -4.62 -7.49 2.29
C ALA A 127 -5.35 -6.94 1.05
N ALA A 128 -6.65 -7.22 0.91
CA ALA A 128 -7.45 -6.69 -0.20
C ALA A 128 -7.51 -5.15 -0.18
N ALA A 129 -7.71 -4.57 1.02
CA ALA A 129 -7.69 -3.13 1.21
C ALA A 129 -6.30 -2.52 0.92
N LEU A 130 -5.22 -3.13 1.40
CA LEU A 130 -3.86 -2.69 1.09
C LEU A 130 -3.61 -2.70 -0.43
N GLY A 131 -4.04 -3.76 -1.10
CA GLY A 131 -3.90 -3.89 -2.55
C GLY A 131 -4.68 -2.80 -3.32
N HIS A 132 -5.81 -2.36 -2.80
CA HIS A 132 -6.56 -1.22 -3.34
C HIS A 132 -5.77 0.09 -3.20
N TYR A 133 -5.39 0.48 -1.98
CA TYR A 133 -4.71 1.77 -1.74
C TYR A 133 -3.37 1.86 -2.46
N VAL A 134 -2.61 0.76 -2.53
CA VAL A 134 -1.37 0.72 -3.33
C VAL A 134 -1.67 0.93 -4.81
N ALA A 135 -2.71 0.29 -5.35
CA ALA A 135 -3.11 0.47 -6.74
C ALA A 135 -3.55 1.90 -7.05
N ASP A 136 -4.35 2.52 -6.19
CA ASP A 136 -4.74 3.93 -6.34
C ASP A 136 -3.52 4.86 -6.47
N THR A 137 -2.48 4.63 -5.67
CA THR A 137 -1.27 5.47 -5.72
C THR A 137 -0.37 5.22 -6.94
N HIS A 138 -0.72 4.23 -7.77
CA HIS A 138 -0.16 4.05 -9.11
C HIS A 138 -1.03 4.71 -10.19
N GLN A 139 -2.20 5.24 -9.86
CA GLN A 139 -2.99 6.10 -10.72
C GLN A 139 -2.39 7.53 -10.60
N PRO A 140 -1.75 8.10 -11.65
CA PRO A 140 -1.08 9.41 -11.57
C PRO A 140 -1.93 10.59 -11.09
N LEU A 141 -3.21 10.61 -11.45
CA LEU A 141 -4.19 11.62 -11.07
C LEU A 141 -4.65 11.48 -9.60
N HIS A 142 -4.41 10.35 -8.93
CA HIS A 142 -4.57 10.24 -7.46
C HIS A 142 -3.36 10.80 -6.69
N CYS A 143 -2.32 11.24 -7.40
CA CYS A 143 -1.10 11.79 -6.82
C CYS A 143 -0.92 13.29 -7.10
N THR A 144 -1.99 14.02 -7.45
CA THR A 144 -1.94 15.45 -7.78
C THR A 144 -3.26 16.16 -7.49
N LYS A 145 -3.18 17.43 -7.10
CA LYS A 145 -4.39 18.26 -6.89
C LYS A 145 -5.15 18.67 -8.14
N ASP A 146 -4.53 18.59 -9.33
CA ASP A 146 -5.23 18.85 -10.60
C ASP A 146 -5.84 17.55 -11.16
N PHE A 147 -6.33 16.66 -10.28
CA PHE A 147 -6.72 15.29 -10.65
C PHE A 147 -7.70 15.23 -11.83
N ASP A 148 -8.64 16.18 -11.91
CA ASP A 148 -9.64 16.23 -12.97
C ASP A 148 -9.27 17.16 -14.15
N GLY A 149 -8.07 17.76 -14.15
CA GLY A 149 -7.59 18.62 -15.24
C GLY A 149 -8.30 19.98 -15.31
N ASP A 150 -8.74 20.51 -14.17
CA ASP A 150 -9.44 21.79 -14.07
C ASP A 150 -8.58 22.96 -14.56
N TRP A 151 -7.27 22.97 -14.27
CA TRP A 151 -6.43 24.14 -14.58
C TRP A 151 -6.07 24.29 -16.05
N ILE A 152 -6.28 23.23 -16.82
CA ILE A 152 -5.96 23.19 -18.24
C ILE A 152 -7.22 23.06 -19.11
N SER A 153 -8.41 23.29 -18.53
CA SER A 153 -9.71 23.15 -19.20
C SER A 153 -9.96 21.73 -19.76
N ASN A 154 -9.45 20.70 -19.08
CA ASN A 154 -9.59 19.28 -19.44
C ASN A 154 -10.53 18.50 -18.51
N ARG A 155 -11.39 19.20 -17.77
CA ARG A 155 -12.32 18.62 -16.79
C ARG A 155 -12.94 17.30 -17.24
N GLY A 156 -12.97 16.32 -16.34
CA GLY A 156 -13.42 14.95 -16.58
C GLY A 156 -12.32 13.98 -17.05
N ILE A 157 -11.05 14.40 -17.12
CA ILE A 157 -9.96 13.47 -17.53
C ILE A 157 -9.73 12.37 -16.51
N HIS A 158 -10.01 12.61 -15.22
CA HIS A 158 -9.90 11.58 -14.20
C HIS A 158 -10.73 10.38 -14.61
N LEU A 159 -12.05 10.56 -14.75
CA LEU A 159 -12.98 9.49 -15.09
C LEU A 159 -12.65 8.84 -16.45
N ARG A 160 -12.28 9.63 -17.45
CA ARG A 160 -11.98 9.13 -18.80
C ARG A 160 -10.76 8.23 -18.84
N TRP A 161 -9.68 8.60 -18.15
CA TRP A 161 -8.45 7.81 -18.12
C TRP A 161 -8.53 6.64 -17.14
N GLU A 162 -9.14 6.86 -15.97
CA GLU A 162 -9.34 5.87 -14.93
C GLU A 162 -10.29 4.77 -15.38
N LYS A 163 -11.46 5.14 -15.90
CA LYS A 163 -12.61 4.23 -16.01
C LYS A 163 -13.00 3.94 -17.44
N GLU A 164 -13.29 4.99 -18.20
CA GLU A 164 -13.98 4.85 -19.47
C GLU A 164 -13.05 4.28 -20.54
N MET A 165 -11.84 4.83 -20.70
CA MET A 165 -10.84 4.31 -21.64
C MET A 165 -10.52 2.82 -21.40
N PRO A 166 -10.13 2.38 -20.19
CA PRO A 166 -9.83 0.97 -19.97
C PRO A 166 -11.04 0.06 -20.10
N ALA A 167 -12.28 0.51 -19.83
CA ALA A 167 -13.48 -0.32 -20.01
C ALA A 167 -13.61 -0.90 -21.42
N HIS A 168 -13.05 -0.21 -22.42
CA HIS A 168 -13.09 -0.68 -23.80
C HIS A 168 -11.75 -1.20 -24.35
N ARG A 169 -10.61 -0.83 -23.74
CA ARG A 169 -9.28 -1.07 -24.32
C ARG A 169 -8.37 -1.94 -23.45
N TRP A 170 -8.66 -2.05 -22.14
CA TRP A 170 -7.86 -2.84 -21.21
C TRP A 170 -8.11 -4.34 -21.37
N ASN A 171 -7.05 -5.13 -21.19
CA ASN A 171 -7.13 -6.58 -21.14
C ASN A 171 -6.13 -7.10 -20.11
N TYR A 172 -6.60 -7.65 -18.99
CA TYR A 172 -5.76 -8.16 -17.91
C TYR A 172 -4.70 -9.18 -18.34
N LYS A 173 -4.88 -9.87 -19.47
CA LYS A 173 -3.89 -10.82 -20.01
C LYS A 173 -2.61 -10.14 -20.53
N THR A 174 -2.59 -8.81 -20.64
CA THR A 174 -1.40 -8.03 -21.05
C THR A 174 -0.50 -7.66 -19.87
N ILE A 175 -0.89 -7.99 -18.63
CA ILE A 175 -0.05 -7.78 -17.44
C ILE A 175 1.25 -8.59 -17.58
N GLN A 176 2.37 -7.89 -17.42
CA GLN A 176 3.75 -8.36 -17.42
C GLN A 176 4.49 -7.71 -16.22
N ALA A 177 4.06 -8.04 -15.01
CA ALA A 177 4.63 -7.51 -13.79
C ALA A 177 6.03 -8.08 -13.52
N GLY A 178 6.86 -7.30 -12.81
CA GLY A 178 8.12 -7.80 -12.27
C GLY A 178 7.89 -8.70 -11.06
N PRO A 179 8.85 -9.55 -10.68
CA PRO A 179 8.68 -10.44 -9.53
C PRO A 179 8.55 -9.64 -8.23
N ALA A 180 7.71 -10.13 -7.31
CA ALA A 180 7.62 -9.59 -5.97
C ALA A 180 8.96 -9.69 -5.23
N ARG A 181 9.26 -8.68 -4.42
CA ARG A 181 10.48 -8.62 -3.60
C ARG A 181 10.18 -8.18 -2.19
N TYR A 182 11.07 -8.53 -1.27
CA TYR A 182 11.03 -7.98 0.08
C TYR A 182 11.39 -6.49 0.04
N VAL A 183 10.70 -5.68 0.86
CA VAL A 183 10.88 -4.22 0.91
C VAL A 183 11.32 -3.81 2.31
N ASP A 184 12.58 -3.40 2.46
CA ASP A 184 13.16 -2.99 3.74
C ASP A 184 12.54 -1.71 4.31
N ASP A 185 12.25 -0.73 3.44
CA ASP A 185 11.62 0.54 3.80
C ASP A 185 10.37 0.81 2.94
N PRO A 186 9.22 0.23 3.32
CA PRO A 186 7.97 0.41 2.59
C PRO A 186 7.52 1.86 2.48
N TRP A 187 7.82 2.69 3.50
CA TRP A 187 7.46 4.10 3.50
C TRP A 187 8.20 4.85 2.38
N ASN A 188 9.53 4.72 2.35
CA ASN A 188 10.32 5.42 1.34
C ASN A 188 10.03 4.90 -0.08
N VAL A 189 9.86 3.58 -0.26
CA VAL A 189 9.51 3.02 -1.56
C VAL A 189 8.14 3.53 -2.04
N ALA A 190 7.16 3.65 -1.13
CA ALA A 190 5.86 4.21 -1.48
C ALA A 190 5.93 5.66 -1.98
N LEU A 191 6.71 6.50 -1.29
CA LEU A 191 6.91 7.88 -1.70
C LEU A 191 7.64 8.01 -3.05
N ILE A 192 8.56 7.09 -3.35
CA ILE A 192 9.27 7.05 -4.63
C ILE A 192 8.29 6.76 -5.79
N TRP A 193 7.45 5.73 -5.66
CA TRP A 193 6.49 5.43 -6.75
C TRP A 193 5.42 6.50 -6.88
N MET A 194 4.93 7.09 -5.77
CA MET A 194 3.94 8.17 -5.82
C MET A 194 4.53 9.41 -6.50
N HIS A 195 5.80 9.74 -6.20
CA HIS A 195 6.50 10.81 -6.90
C HIS A 195 6.62 10.52 -8.40
N ALA A 196 6.99 9.30 -8.76
CA ALA A 196 7.07 8.89 -10.16
C ALA A 196 5.69 8.96 -10.84
N ALA A 197 4.61 8.52 -10.17
CA ALA A 197 3.25 8.61 -10.69
C ALA A 197 2.83 10.07 -10.91
N ASN A 198 3.10 10.98 -9.96
CA ASN A 198 2.83 12.43 -10.13
C ASN A 198 3.54 13.03 -11.36
N GLN A 199 4.74 12.57 -11.69
CA GLN A 199 5.45 13.03 -12.89
C GLN A 199 4.76 12.64 -14.21
N GLU A 200 3.88 11.64 -14.18
CA GLU A 200 3.16 11.13 -15.35
C GLU A 200 1.80 11.84 -15.61
N VAL A 201 1.42 12.78 -14.75
CA VAL A 201 0.20 13.61 -14.92
C VAL A 201 0.24 14.42 -16.21
N GLN A 202 1.36 15.09 -16.50
CA GLN A 202 1.51 15.93 -17.69
C GLN A 202 1.43 15.13 -19.01
N PRO A 203 2.05 13.94 -19.13
CA PRO A 203 1.80 13.02 -20.22
C PRO A 203 0.32 12.68 -20.46
N ILE A 204 -0.44 12.38 -19.40
CA ILE A 204 -1.89 12.09 -19.50
C ILE A 204 -2.64 13.31 -20.06
N PHE A 205 -2.36 14.49 -19.53
CA PHE A 205 -2.99 15.72 -20.01
C PHE A 205 -2.64 16.05 -21.45
N LYS A 206 -1.40 15.79 -21.88
CA LYS A 206 -0.99 15.95 -23.27
C LYS A 206 -1.77 15.00 -24.19
N ALA A 207 -1.96 13.75 -23.77
CA ALA A 207 -2.77 12.78 -24.51
C ALA A 207 -4.25 13.22 -24.62
N ASP A 208 -4.86 13.66 -23.52
CA ASP A 208 -6.24 14.19 -23.53
C ASP A 208 -6.41 15.39 -24.46
N ARG A 209 -5.51 16.39 -24.36
CA ARG A 209 -5.57 17.58 -25.23
C ARG A 209 -5.43 17.21 -26.71
N ALA A 210 -4.54 16.27 -27.04
CA ALA A 210 -4.34 15.84 -28.41
C ALA A 210 -5.56 15.10 -28.96
N ALA A 211 -6.21 14.26 -28.14
CA ALA A 211 -7.45 13.58 -28.51
C ALA A 211 -8.59 14.58 -28.70
N ARG A 212 -8.83 15.47 -27.73
CA ARG A 212 -9.85 16.54 -27.79
C ARG A 212 -9.73 17.40 -29.06
N ARG A 213 -8.51 17.82 -29.41
CA ARG A 213 -8.26 18.64 -30.62
C ARG A 213 -8.63 17.92 -31.92
N GLN A 214 -8.52 16.60 -31.96
CA GLN A 214 -8.80 15.79 -33.16
C GLN A 214 -10.26 15.30 -33.23
N THR A 215 -11.03 15.52 -32.17
CA THR A 215 -12.45 15.17 -32.08
C THR A 215 -13.35 16.38 -31.87
N ASP A 216 -12.83 17.60 -32.05
CA ASP A 216 -13.57 18.85 -31.81
C ASP A 216 -14.23 18.89 -30.41
N ASN A 217 -13.52 18.37 -29.40
CA ASN A 217 -13.97 18.17 -28.02
C ASN A 217 -15.12 17.18 -27.82
N ASP A 218 -15.42 16.31 -28.77
CA ASP A 218 -16.29 15.15 -28.55
C ASP A 218 -15.57 14.09 -27.72
N VAL A 219 -15.67 14.23 -26.39
CA VAL A 219 -14.98 13.42 -25.38
C VAL A 219 -15.71 12.13 -25.01
N VAL A 220 -16.86 11.86 -25.63
CA VAL A 220 -17.62 10.62 -25.44
C VAL A 220 -17.53 9.68 -26.64
N SER A 221 -16.95 10.15 -27.76
CA SER A 221 -16.78 9.35 -28.98
C SER A 221 -15.76 8.22 -28.82
N GLU A 222 -15.98 7.10 -29.52
CA GLU A 222 -14.99 6.02 -29.65
C GLU A 222 -13.65 6.52 -30.22
N LYS A 223 -13.70 7.46 -31.17
CA LYS A 223 -12.50 8.08 -31.75
C LYS A 223 -11.66 8.79 -30.68
N TYR A 224 -12.28 9.47 -29.73
CA TYR A 224 -11.57 10.12 -28.64
C TYR A 224 -10.84 9.08 -27.77
N PHE A 225 -11.52 7.99 -27.38
CA PHE A 225 -10.92 6.93 -26.57
C PHE A 225 -9.83 6.16 -27.32
N ASP A 226 -9.96 5.94 -28.63
CA ASP A 226 -8.89 5.38 -29.47
C ASP A 226 -7.63 6.24 -29.46
N LEU A 227 -7.79 7.57 -29.60
CA LEU A 227 -6.66 8.50 -29.60
C LEU A 227 -6.01 8.62 -28.22
N LEU A 228 -6.82 8.67 -27.16
CA LEU A 228 -6.34 8.69 -25.78
C LEU A 228 -5.56 7.40 -25.46
N TRP A 229 -6.11 6.24 -25.83
CA TRP A 229 -5.46 4.94 -25.65
C TRP A 229 -4.16 4.86 -26.46
N ALA A 230 -4.19 5.17 -27.76
CA ALA A 230 -3.01 5.12 -28.61
C ALA A 230 -1.85 5.98 -28.05
N SER A 231 -2.18 7.09 -27.40
CA SER A 231 -1.19 8.05 -26.86
C SER A 231 -0.74 7.75 -25.42
N SER A 232 -1.48 6.93 -24.66
CA SER A 232 -1.22 6.72 -23.23
C SER A 232 -1.17 5.26 -22.76
N LYS A 233 -1.42 4.28 -23.64
CA LYS A 233 -1.44 2.84 -23.31
C LYS A 233 -0.15 2.32 -22.67
N ASP A 234 1.01 2.82 -23.09
CA ASP A 234 2.30 2.33 -22.57
C ASP A 234 2.52 2.84 -21.14
N LEU A 235 2.13 4.09 -20.88
CA LEU A 235 2.08 4.63 -19.52
C LEU A 235 1.07 3.87 -18.66
N PHE A 236 -0.14 3.64 -19.17
CA PHE A 236 -1.16 2.89 -18.46
C PHE A 236 -0.66 1.48 -18.08
N ALA A 237 -0.09 0.75 -19.04
CA ALA A 237 0.48 -0.57 -18.81
C ALA A 237 1.64 -0.54 -17.81
N LYS A 238 2.53 0.47 -17.89
CA LYS A 238 3.61 0.67 -16.93
C LYS A 238 3.05 0.80 -15.49
N GLN A 239 2.08 1.69 -15.28
CA GLN A 239 1.48 1.91 -13.95
C GLN A 239 0.81 0.64 -13.41
N VAL A 240 0.08 -0.11 -14.24
CA VAL A 240 -0.55 -1.37 -13.82
C VAL A 240 0.49 -2.44 -13.45
N ASN A 241 1.55 -2.60 -14.25
CA ASN A 241 2.59 -3.59 -13.98
C ASN A 241 3.40 -3.27 -12.72
N GLN A 242 3.69 -1.99 -12.49
CA GLN A 242 4.32 -1.52 -11.25
C GLN A 242 3.40 -1.78 -10.05
N SER A 243 2.11 -1.45 -10.18
CA SER A 243 1.12 -1.72 -9.13
C SER A 243 1.06 -3.20 -8.74
N VAL A 244 1.00 -4.13 -9.70
CA VAL A 244 1.02 -5.57 -9.42
C VAL A 244 2.30 -5.98 -8.70
N THR A 245 3.45 -5.43 -9.11
CA THR A 245 4.75 -5.72 -8.51
C THR A 245 4.81 -5.23 -7.06
N ASP A 246 4.34 -4.01 -6.79
CA ASP A 246 4.43 -3.40 -5.47
C ASP A 246 3.37 -3.94 -4.49
N VAL A 247 2.14 -4.22 -4.96
CA VAL A 247 1.12 -4.92 -4.15
C VAL A 247 1.64 -6.28 -3.68
N SER A 248 2.16 -7.09 -4.61
CA SER A 248 2.69 -8.42 -4.28
C SER A 248 3.94 -8.34 -3.39
N SER A 249 4.79 -7.34 -3.59
CA SER A 249 5.96 -7.07 -2.74
C SER A 249 5.57 -6.68 -1.31
N LEU A 250 4.53 -5.86 -1.12
CA LEU A 250 4.07 -5.47 0.21
C LEU A 250 3.37 -6.61 0.96
N TRP A 251 2.57 -7.45 0.27
CA TRP A 251 2.03 -8.66 0.89
C TRP A 251 3.12 -9.63 1.31
N TYR A 252 4.12 -9.85 0.45
CA TYR A 252 5.27 -10.68 0.76
C TYR A 252 6.07 -10.10 1.94
N THR A 253 6.31 -8.80 1.96
CA THR A 253 6.97 -8.10 3.07
C THR A 253 6.22 -8.28 4.39
N ALA A 254 4.88 -8.13 4.39
CA ALA A 254 4.06 -8.37 5.58
C ALA A 254 4.19 -9.81 6.11
N TRP A 255 4.17 -10.78 5.21
CA TRP A 255 4.28 -12.21 5.56
C TRP A 255 5.67 -12.57 6.09
N VAL A 256 6.74 -12.05 5.48
CA VAL A 256 8.12 -12.22 6.00
C VAL A 256 8.23 -11.61 7.39
N ASN A 257 7.74 -10.38 7.58
CA ASN A 257 7.79 -9.68 8.86
C ASN A 257 6.93 -10.34 9.95
N ALA A 258 5.88 -11.05 9.55
CA ALA A 258 5.05 -11.86 10.43
C ALA A 258 5.73 -13.16 10.90
N GLY A 259 6.96 -13.45 10.45
CA GLY A 259 7.68 -14.68 10.77
C GLY A 259 7.34 -15.85 9.85
N LYS A 260 6.85 -15.58 8.64
CA LYS A 260 6.48 -16.59 7.63
C LYS A 260 5.48 -17.65 8.15
N PRO A 261 4.36 -17.25 8.76
CA PRO A 261 3.38 -18.20 9.29
C PRO A 261 2.80 -19.09 8.18
N PRO A 262 2.41 -20.35 8.48
CA PRO A 262 1.73 -21.21 7.52
C PRO A 262 0.46 -20.56 6.98
N ILE A 263 0.30 -20.58 5.66
CA ILE A 263 -0.85 -19.99 4.96
C ILE A 263 -1.92 -21.07 4.76
N PRO A 264 -3.11 -20.96 5.39
CA PRO A 264 -4.20 -21.92 5.21
C PRO A 264 -4.90 -21.70 3.86
N PRO A 265 -5.90 -22.53 3.51
CA PRO A 265 -6.80 -22.20 2.41
C PRO A 265 -7.51 -20.85 2.63
N PRO A 266 -7.82 -20.12 1.55
CA PRO A 266 -8.50 -18.82 1.65
C PRO A 266 -9.91 -18.97 2.26
N PRO A 267 -10.40 -17.97 2.99
CA PRO A 267 -11.80 -17.94 3.42
C PRO A 267 -12.73 -17.86 2.19
N GLU A 268 -13.88 -18.52 2.25
CA GLU A 268 -14.87 -18.48 1.16
C GLU A 268 -15.47 -17.08 0.95
N THR A 269 -15.66 -16.36 2.06
CA THR A 269 -16.15 -14.97 2.08
C THR A 269 -15.46 -14.18 3.18
N ILE A 270 -15.33 -12.87 2.97
CA ILE A 270 -14.99 -11.90 4.01
C ILE A 270 -16.09 -10.84 4.10
N ASP A 271 -16.25 -10.23 5.27
CA ASP A 271 -17.18 -9.12 5.45
C ASP A 271 -16.67 -7.91 4.65
N GLY A 272 -17.54 -7.32 3.81
CA GLY A 272 -17.21 -6.15 3.00
C GLY A 272 -17.25 -4.84 3.78
N LYS A 273 -17.31 -4.89 5.12
CA LYS A 273 -17.20 -3.72 5.98
C LYS A 273 -15.77 -3.17 6.00
N THR A 274 -15.68 -1.87 6.27
CA THR A 274 -14.41 -1.19 6.46
C THR A 274 -13.54 -1.87 7.50
N ILE A 275 -12.25 -1.98 7.18
CA ILE A 275 -11.24 -2.41 8.16
C ILE A 275 -11.05 -1.36 9.26
N PHE A 276 -11.40 -0.09 9.01
CA PHE A 276 -11.26 1.01 9.98
C PHE A 276 -12.46 1.03 10.92
N ARG A 277 -12.28 0.62 12.18
CA ARG A 277 -13.37 0.59 13.15
C ARG A 277 -13.48 1.91 13.93
N PRO A 278 -14.70 2.43 14.16
CA PRO A 278 -14.90 3.59 15.02
C PRO A 278 -14.35 3.33 16.44
N GLY A 279 -13.50 4.23 16.93
CA GLY A 279 -12.91 4.14 18.29
C GLY A 279 -11.63 3.31 18.40
N GLU A 280 -11.21 2.60 17.35
CA GLU A 280 -9.82 2.15 17.25
C GLU A 280 -8.97 3.39 16.95
N ALA A 281 -8.25 3.90 17.96
CA ALA A 281 -7.34 5.02 17.75
C ALA A 281 -6.34 4.65 16.65
N ARG A 282 -6.12 5.57 15.68
CA ARG A 282 -4.98 5.48 14.74
C ARG A 282 -3.71 5.32 15.57
N ARG A 283 -3.29 4.07 15.76
CA ARG A 283 -2.05 3.76 16.46
C ARG A 283 -0.96 4.09 15.47
N PHE A 284 -0.51 5.35 15.49
CA PHE A 284 0.84 5.68 15.03
C PHE A 284 1.79 4.94 15.97
N MET A 285 2.02 3.66 15.68
CA MET A 285 2.93 2.84 16.44
C MET A 285 4.31 3.48 16.28
N LYS A 286 4.89 3.91 17.41
CA LYS A 286 6.33 4.13 17.50
C LYS A 286 6.96 2.79 17.12
N THR A 287 7.49 2.70 15.90
CA THR A 287 8.12 1.48 15.41
C THR A 287 9.37 1.22 16.24
N SER A 288 9.25 0.34 17.23
CA SER A 288 10.38 -0.35 17.84
C SER A 288 10.11 -1.85 17.74
N PHE A 289 10.04 -2.36 16.51
CA PHE A 289 10.28 -3.77 16.25
C PHE A 289 11.80 -3.91 16.08
N PRO A 290 12.50 -4.64 16.96
CA PRO A 290 13.94 -4.82 16.84
C PRO A 290 14.20 -5.78 15.67
N TRP A 291 14.74 -5.25 14.58
CA TRP A 291 15.15 -6.00 13.39
C TRP A 291 16.33 -6.97 13.60
N THR A 292 16.74 -7.26 14.84
CA THR A 292 18.06 -7.86 15.14
C THR A 292 18.07 -9.28 15.71
N LEU A 293 16.98 -10.07 15.67
CA LEU A 293 17.04 -11.41 16.27
C LEU A 293 16.29 -12.50 15.48
N VAL A 294 16.70 -12.73 14.23
CA VAL A 294 16.55 -14.04 13.58
C VAL A 294 17.82 -14.37 12.78
N VAL A 295 18.93 -14.62 13.48
CA VAL A 295 20.04 -15.42 12.92
C VAL A 295 20.59 -16.31 14.05
N VAL A 296 20.70 -17.61 13.74
CA VAL A 296 21.28 -18.71 14.53
C VAL A 296 20.39 -19.36 15.62
N LEU A 297 19.46 -20.21 15.18
CA LEU A 297 19.26 -21.51 15.84
C LEU A 297 19.43 -22.61 14.80
N GLY A 298 20.68 -22.87 14.49
CA GLY A 298 21.09 -23.98 13.65
C GLY A 298 22.55 -24.26 13.90
N SER A 299 22.82 -25.35 14.62
CA SER A 299 24.10 -26.05 14.77
C SER A 299 24.85 -25.86 16.10
N VAL A 300 24.93 -27.01 16.78
CA VAL A 300 26.00 -27.53 17.65
C VAL A 300 25.74 -27.52 19.16
N ALA A 301 25.44 -28.74 19.61
CA ALA A 301 25.39 -29.21 20.97
C ALA A 301 26.77 -29.23 21.67
N ALA A 302 26.69 -29.29 23.01
CA ALA A 302 27.70 -29.71 23.98
C ALA A 302 28.78 -28.68 24.40
N LEU A 303 28.67 -28.17 25.64
CA LEU A 303 29.57 -28.59 26.73
C LEU A 303 29.09 -28.09 28.13
N VAL A 304 28.70 -29.07 28.97
CA VAL A 304 28.99 -29.24 30.40
C VAL A 304 28.83 -28.06 31.38
N LEU A 305 27.78 -28.20 32.22
CA LEU A 305 27.60 -27.61 33.54
C LEU A 305 28.73 -27.98 34.51
N VAL A 306 29.31 -26.99 35.21
CA VAL A 306 29.97 -27.20 36.51
C VAL A 306 29.39 -26.22 37.53
N LEU A 307 28.68 -26.79 38.49
CA LEU A 307 28.25 -26.17 39.75
C LEU A 307 29.47 -25.94 40.65
N GLY A 308 29.47 -24.84 41.39
CA GLY A 308 30.52 -24.56 42.38
C GLY A 308 30.14 -23.46 43.36
N VAL A 309 29.20 -23.76 44.26
CA VAL A 309 28.92 -22.99 45.48
C VAL A 309 30.09 -23.19 46.46
N VAL A 310 30.73 -22.11 46.91
CA VAL A 310 31.53 -22.14 48.16
C VAL A 310 31.25 -20.88 49.00
N LYS A 311 30.54 -21.10 50.11
CA LYS A 311 30.59 -20.27 51.33
C LYS A 311 31.76 -20.75 52.19
N ARG A 312 32.58 -19.86 52.75
CA ARG A 312 32.78 -19.74 54.22
C ARG A 312 33.75 -18.63 54.64
N GLN A 313 33.42 -18.07 55.80
CA GLN A 313 34.03 -16.99 56.56
C GLN A 313 35.32 -17.37 57.31
N LYS A 314 36.13 -16.33 57.58
CA LYS A 314 36.95 -15.99 58.78
C LYS A 314 38.02 -16.98 59.30
N ARG A 315 39.24 -16.45 59.50
CA ARG A 315 40.06 -16.57 60.73
C ARG A 315 41.07 -15.41 60.85
N PRO A 316 41.31 -14.87 62.07
CA PRO A 316 42.44 -14.00 62.41
C PRO A 316 43.52 -14.71 63.25
N LEU A 317 44.60 -13.97 63.53
CA LEU A 317 45.65 -14.08 64.57
C LEU A 317 47.02 -14.71 64.22
N ASP A 318 48.00 -13.79 64.24
CA ASP A 318 49.24 -13.74 65.04
C ASP A 318 50.21 -14.92 65.11
N GLN A 319 51.46 -14.64 64.71
CA GLN A 319 52.74 -14.97 65.38
C GLN A 319 53.84 -14.03 64.81
N VAL A 320 54.95 -13.59 65.42
CA VAL A 320 55.61 -13.65 66.75
C VAL A 320 56.94 -12.82 66.60
N SER A 321 57.50 -12.33 67.73
CA SER A 321 58.91 -11.89 67.97
C SER A 321 59.26 -10.45 67.55
N LEU A 322 59.48 -9.47 68.46
CA LEU A 322 60.54 -9.26 69.47
C LEU A 322 61.98 -9.31 68.93
N GLY A 323 62.68 -8.16 69.03
CA GLY A 323 64.13 -8.04 68.88
C GLY A 323 64.58 -6.58 68.67
N SER A 324 65.02 -5.95 69.78
CA SER A 324 65.82 -4.71 69.94
C SER A 324 65.38 -3.41 69.28
#